data_AF-A0A959YAC6-F1
#
_entry.id   AF-A0A959YAC6-F1
#
_cell.length_a   1.000
_cell.length_b   1.000
_cell.length_c   1.000
_cell.angle_alpha   90.00
_cell.angle_beta   90.00
_cell.angle_gamma   90.00
#
_symmetry.space_group_name_H-M   'P 1'
#
loop_
_entity.id
_entity.type
_entity.pdbx_description
1 polymer ?
#
loop_
_entity_poly.entity_id
_entity_poly.type
_entity_poly.pdbx_seq_one_letter_code
_entity_poly.pdbx_strand_id
1 'polypeptide(L)' 'MVRMSFLTRSEAEAIRLAGHLHDQQLLLFITIEDHSELRWEGGGTIRTELVHLSGMTKALLYRTVELQARELLGDALVR' A
#
# COMPACT_ATOMS: atom_id res chain seq x y z
N MET A 1 -7.37 -12.24 11.51
CA MET A 1 -6.64 -11.61 10.38
C MET A 1 -6.72 -10.11 10.56
N VAL A 2 -5.76 -9.37 9.99
CA VAL A 2 -5.72 -7.90 10.06
C VAL A 2 -5.72 -7.33 8.64
N ARG A 3 -6.35 -6.17 8.46
CA ARG A 3 -6.33 -5.44 7.20
C ARG A 3 -4.99 -4.70 7.08
N MET A 4 -4.32 -4.86 5.95
CA MET A 4 -3.17 -4.07 5.55
C MET A 4 -3.62 -3.01 4.54
N SER A 5 -2.93 -1.89 4.53
CA SER A 5 -3.15 -0.80 3.59
C SER A 5 -1.82 -0.18 3.25
N PHE A 6 -1.56 -0.05 1.95
CA PHE A 6 -0.36 0.53 1.39
C PHE A 6 -0.76 1.63 0.41
N LEU A 7 -0.05 2.74 0.43
CA LEU A 7 -0.21 3.82 -0.54
C LEU A 7 1.02 3.87 -1.44
N THR A 8 0.80 3.93 -2.75
CA THR A 8 1.85 4.04 -3.76
C THR A 8 1.56 5.21 -4.69
N ARG A 9 2.56 5.66 -5.46
CA ARG A 9 2.39 6.78 -6.40
C ARG A 9 1.81 6.36 -7.74
N SER A 10 1.81 5.06 -8.03
CA SER A 10 1.35 4.52 -9.31
C SER A 10 0.71 3.15 -9.17
N GLU A 11 -0.22 2.86 -10.07
CA GLU A 11 -0.88 1.55 -10.13
C GLU A 11 0.13 0.43 -10.41
N ALA A 12 1.15 0.69 -11.21
CA ALA A 12 2.21 -0.28 -11.51
C ALA A 12 2.97 -0.72 -10.24
N GLU A 13 3.25 0.20 -9.32
CA GLU A 13 3.90 -0.11 -8.03
C GLU A 13 2.96 -0.91 -7.12
N ALA A 14 1.67 -0.54 -7.06
CA ALA A 14 0.67 -1.29 -6.32
C ALA A 14 0.52 -2.73 -6.84
N ILE A 15 0.43 -2.92 -8.17
CA ILE A 15 0.35 -4.24 -8.81
C ILE A 15 1.62 -5.07 -8.52
N ARG A 16 2.80 -4.45 -8.62
CA ARG A 16 4.07 -5.14 -8.33
C ARG A 16 4.13 -5.60 -6.88
N LEU A 17 3.73 -4.76 -5.93
CA LEU A 17 3.68 -5.12 -4.52
C LEU A 17 2.61 -6.19 -4.24
N ALA A 18 1.44 -6.07 -4.86
CA ALA A 18 0.37 -7.06 -4.76
C ALA A 18 0.85 -8.45 -5.20
N GLY A 19 1.47 -8.56 -6.37
CA GLY A 19 2.03 -9.82 -6.87
C GLY A 19 3.07 -10.41 -5.92
N HIS A 20 4.05 -9.60 -5.51
CA HIS A 20 5.11 -10.03 -4.59
C HIS A 20 4.59 -10.58 -3.26
N LEU A 21 3.60 -9.91 -2.66
CA LEU A 21 3.00 -10.34 -1.40
C LEU A 21 2.05 -11.53 -1.59
N HIS A 22 1.38 -11.63 -2.73
CA HIS A 22 0.51 -12.75 -3.06
C HIS A 22 1.30 -14.05 -3.25
N ASP A 23 2.38 -14.01 -4.03
CA ASP A 23 3.20 -15.18 -4.36
C ASP A 23 3.82 -15.82 -3.10
N GLN A 24 4.10 -15.00 -2.09
CA GLN A 24 4.60 -15.44 -0.79
C GLN A 24 3.49 -15.78 0.22
N GLN A 25 2.22 -15.74 -0.20
CA GLN A 25 1.04 -15.99 0.65
C GLN A 25 0.96 -15.04 1.88
N LEU A 26 1.51 -13.84 1.75
CA LEU A 26 1.56 -12.84 2.82
C LEU A 26 0.33 -11.93 2.83
N LEU A 27 -0.30 -11.72 1.67
CA LEU A 27 -1.49 -10.88 1.52
C LEU A 27 -2.58 -11.60 0.70
N LEU A 28 -3.80 -11.59 1.23
CA LEU A 28 -4.97 -12.23 0.65
C LEU A 28 -6.08 -11.20 0.42
N PHE A 29 -7.06 -11.53 -0.42
CA PHE A 29 -8.21 -10.65 -0.73
C PHE A 29 -7.76 -9.25 -1.17
N ILE A 30 -6.84 -9.23 -2.13
CA ILE A 30 -6.18 -8.01 -2.58
C ILE A 30 -7.16 -7.14 -3.37
N THR A 31 -7.16 -5.85 -3.06
CA THR A 31 -7.92 -4.81 -3.76
C THR A 31 -6.98 -3.64 -4.07
N ILE A 32 -7.11 -3.08 -5.27
CA ILE A 32 -6.41 -1.86 -5.71
C ILE A 32 -7.48 -0.83 -6.08
N GLU A 33 -7.38 0.37 -5.52
CA GLU A 33 -8.36 1.44 -5.67
C GLU A 33 -7.64 2.78 -5.86
N ASP A 34 -8.23 3.68 -6.64
CA ASP A 34 -7.79 5.07 -6.72
C ASP A 34 -7.98 5.77 -5.37
N HIS A 35 -6.97 6.54 -4.94
CA HIS A 35 -7.00 7.24 -3.67
C HIS A 35 -6.47 8.66 -3.83
N SER A 36 -6.92 9.58 -2.98
CA SER A 36 -6.35 10.92 -2.95
C SER A 36 -6.05 11.34 -1.52
N GLU A 37 -4.81 11.77 -1.27
CA GLU A 37 -4.44 12.41 0.00
C GLU A 37 -4.76 13.91 -0.09
N LEU A 38 -5.50 14.41 0.90
CA LEU A 38 -5.75 15.83 1.08
C LEU A 38 -4.85 16.38 2.18
N ARG A 39 -4.13 17.45 1.89
CA ARG A 39 -3.28 18.17 2.85
C ARG A 39 -3.69 19.63 2.92
N TRP A 40 -3.84 20.14 4.13
CA TRP A 40 -4.17 21.55 4.37
C TRP A 40 -2.89 22.32 4.62
N GLU A 41 -2.60 23.28 3.73
CA GLU A 41 -1.42 24.14 3.84
C GLU A 41 -1.83 25.60 3.64
N GLY A 42 -1.54 26.45 4.64
CA GLY A 42 -1.45 27.91 4.50
C GLY A 42 -2.59 28.65 3.81
N GLY A 43 -3.83 28.14 3.85
CA GLY A 43 -5.01 28.77 3.22
C GLY A 43 -5.60 28.01 2.03
N GLY A 44 -5.09 26.82 1.71
CA GLY A 44 -5.65 25.95 0.67
C GLY A 44 -5.57 24.46 1.00
N THR A 45 -6.16 23.65 0.12
CA THR A 45 -6.10 22.19 0.17
C THR A 45 -5.33 21.68 -1.04
N ILE A 46 -4.26 20.95 -0.80
CA ILE A 46 -3.50 20.23 -1.81
C ILE A 46 -4.07 18.82 -1.90
N ARG A 47 -4.40 18.38 -3.12
CA ARG A 47 -4.83 17.02 -3.42
C ARG A 47 -3.71 16.29 -4.17
N THR A 48 -3.29 15.15 -3.63
CA THR A 48 -2.31 14.27 -4.27
C THR A 48 -2.98 12.96 -4.64
N GLU A 49 -3.00 12.60 -5.93
CA GLU A 49 -3.48 11.29 -6.37
C GLU A 49 -2.46 10.20 -6.00
N LEU A 50 -2.99 9.10 -5.48
CA LEU A 50 -2.26 7.93 -4.99
C LEU A 50 -3.03 6.68 -5.40
N VAL A 51 -2.40 5.52 -5.24
CA VAL A 51 -3.06 4.23 -5.40
C VAL A 51 -3.04 3.48 -4.08
N HIS A 52 -4.22 3.06 -3.65
CA HIS A 52 -4.41 2.30 -2.42
C HIS A 52 -4.46 0.81 -2.72
N LEU A 53 -3.46 0.09 -2.20
CA LEU A 53 -3.45 -1.36 -2.15
C LEU A 53 -3.92 -1.79 -0.77
N SER A 54 -4.95 -2.63 -0.69
CA SER A 54 -5.37 -3.22 0.57
C SER A 54 -5.63 -4.71 0.45
N GLY A 55 -5.59 -5.39 1.59
CA GLY A 55 -5.84 -6.82 1.69
C GLY A 55 -5.78 -7.28 3.13
N MET A 56 -5.80 -8.59 3.35
CA MET A 56 -5.79 -9.20 4.68
C MET A 56 -4.55 -10.07 4.87
N THR A 57 -3.95 -10.00 6.05
CA THR A 57 -2.86 -10.90 6.47
C THR A 57 -3.15 -11.54 7.82
N LYS A 58 -2.38 -12.57 8.18
CA LYS A 58 -2.40 -13.12 9.54
C LYS A 58 -1.73 -12.11 10.48
N ALA A 59 -2.29 -11.91 11.68
CA ALA A 59 -1.78 -10.91 12.63
C ALA A 59 -0.29 -11.10 12.94
N LEU A 60 0.15 -12.37 13.06
CA LEU A 60 1.55 -12.74 13.31
C LEU A 60 2.51 -12.41 12.14
N LEU A 61 2.00 -12.16 10.94
CA LEU A 61 2.79 -11.85 9.75
C LEU A 61 2.83 -10.36 9.43
N TYR A 62 2.08 -9.52 10.15
CA TYR A 62 1.96 -8.08 9.90
C TYR A 62 3.32 -7.41 9.64
N ARG A 63 4.28 -7.62 10.54
CA ARG A 63 5.62 -7.02 10.46
C ARG A 63 6.41 -7.53 9.25
N THR A 64 6.23 -8.79 8.87
CA THR A 64 6.85 -9.36 7.66
C THR A 64 6.29 -8.70 6.41
N VAL A 65 4.97 -8.48 6.34
CA VAL A 65 4.35 -7.78 5.20
C VAL A 65 4.88 -6.35 5.08
N GLU A 66 4.98 -5.61 6.19
CA GLU A 66 5.55 -4.25 6.18
C GLU A 66 7.01 -4.22 5.69
N LEU A 67 7.83 -5.16 6.17
CA LEU A 67 9.24 -5.25 5.77
C LEU A 67 9.36 -5.55 4.27
N GLN A 68 8.61 -6.54 3.78
CA GLN A 68 8.62 -6.90 2.36
C GLN A 68 8.16 -5.73 1.48
N ALA A 69 7.15 -4.96 1.91
CA ALA A 69 6.70 -3.78 1.18
C ALA A 69 7.79 -2.71 1.10
N ARG A 70 8.45 -2.41 2.22
CA ARG A 70 9.55 -1.43 2.27
C ARG A 70 10.78 -1.87 1.50
N GLU A 71 11.18 -3.14 1.60
CA GLU A 71 12.31 -3.70 0.87
C GLU A 71 12.07 -3.71 -0.64
N LEU A 72 10.84 -4.02 -1.08
CA LEU A 72 10.51 -4.07 -2.49
C LEU A 72 10.40 -2.67 -3.11
N LEU A 73 9.71 -1.74 -2.46
CA LEU A 73 9.34 -0.46 -3.06
C LEU A 73 10.20 0.72 -2.59
N GLY A 74 10.79 0.68 -1.39
CA GLY A 74 11.56 1.80 -0.84
C GLY A 74 10.75 3.10 -0.87
N ASP A 75 11.30 4.13 -1.53
CA ASP A 75 10.70 5.48 -1.62
C ASP A 75 9.41 5.54 -2.46
N ALA A 76 9.11 4.50 -3.25
CA ALA A 76 7.84 4.37 -3.97
C ALA A 76 6.66 4.05 -3.04
N LEU A 77 6.94 3.46 -1.87
CA LEU A 77 5.94 3.25 -0.84
C LEU A 77 5.74 4.56 -0.08
N VAL A 78 4.57 5.16 -0.24
CA VAL A 78 4.21 6.41 0.45
C VAL A 78 3.84 6.13 1.90
N ARG A 79 3.07 5.05 2.15
CA ARG A 79 2.63 4.66 3.49
C ARG A 79 2.30 3.18 3.57
#